data_AF-A8P8M0-F1
#
_entry.id   AF-A8P8M0-F1
#
_cell.length_a   1.000
_cell.length_b   1.000
_cell.length_c   1.000
_cell.angle_alpha   90.00
_cell.angle_beta   90.00
_cell.angle_gamma   90.00
#
_symmetry.space_group_name_H-M   'P 1'
#
loop_
_entity.id
_entity.type
_entity.pdbx_description
1 polymer ?
#
loop_
_entity_poly.entity_id
_entity_poly.type
_entity_poly.pdbx_seq_one_letter_code
_entity_poly.pdbx_strand_id
1 'polypeptide(L)'
;MSSHIIASFQPAKERLVSLLKEVNQLEIKSPDPSMTIEEKEDFYVIRKRVLEDKLRRIQLCVTTLESINDKWFTYTQQIATMKKREEEQ
;
A
#
# COMPACT_ATOMS: atom_id res chain seq x y z
N MET A 1 -16.29 -3.27 -16.77
CA MET A 1 -14.91 -3.62 -16.31
C MET A 1 -14.07 -2.37 -16.03
N SER A 2 -13.92 -1.44 -16.97
CA SER A 2 -13.18 -0.18 -16.76
C SER A 2 -13.67 0.64 -15.55
N SER A 3 -15.00 0.77 -15.38
CA SER A 3 -15.63 1.44 -14.25
C SER A 3 -15.24 0.85 -12.89
N HIS A 4 -15.12 -0.47 -12.79
CA HIS A 4 -14.72 -1.16 -11.56
C HIS A 4 -13.22 -0.98 -11.25
N ILE A 5 -12.37 -0.97 -12.29
CA ILE A 5 -10.92 -0.73 -12.13
C ILE A 5 -10.72 0.70 -11.58
N ILE A 6 -11.36 1.70 -12.20
CA ILE A 6 -11.30 3.11 -11.75
C ILE A 6 -11.86 3.28 -10.33
N ALA A 7 -13.01 2.66 -10.04
CA ALA A 7 -13.63 2.73 -8.72
C ALA A 7 -12.75 2.14 -7.60
N SER A 8 -11.93 1.13 -7.92
CA SER A 8 -11.02 0.50 -6.96
C SER A 8 -9.69 1.24 -6.77
N PHE A 9 -9.25 2.01 -7.77
CA PHE A 9 -7.95 2.70 -7.74
C PHE A 9 -7.91 3.84 -6.73
N GLN A 10 -8.89 4.74 -6.78
CA GLN A 10 -8.88 5.96 -5.96
C GLN A 10 -8.84 5.64 -4.44
N PRO A 11 -9.66 4.72 -3.91
CA PRO A 11 -9.60 4.35 -2.49
C PRO A 11 -8.25 3.73 -2.09
N ALA A 12 -7.65 2.89 -2.95
CA ALA A 12 -6.36 2.27 -2.67
C ALA A 12 -5.23 3.32 -2.60
N LYS A 13 -5.26 4.29 -3.53
CA LYS A 13 -4.32 5.43 -3.53
C LYS A 13 -4.47 6.30 -2.29
N GLU A 14 -5.69 6.69 -1.95
CA GLU A 14 -5.97 7.52 -0.78
C GLU A 14 -5.52 6.84 0.52
N ARG A 15 -5.80 5.54 0.65
CA ARG A 15 -5.35 4.75 1.80
C ARG A 15 -3.82 4.70 1.89
N LEU A 16 -3.11 4.49 0.79
CA LEU A 16 -1.64 4.51 0.78
C LEU A 16 -1.10 5.89 1.19
N VAL A 17 -1.63 6.97 0.63
CA VAL A 17 -1.20 8.35 0.97
C VAL A 17 -1.43 8.63 2.46
N SER A 18 -2.56 8.20 3.01
CA SER A 18 -2.83 8.35 4.46
C SER A 18 -1.79 7.61 5.30
N LEU A 19 -1.47 6.36 4.96
CA LEU A 19 -0.46 5.56 5.67
C LEU A 19 0.93 6.20 5.60
N LEU A 20 1.32 6.73 4.44
CA LEU A 20 2.60 7.41 4.29
C LEU A 20 2.68 8.68 5.13
N LYS A 21 1.58 9.44 5.24
CA LYS A 21 1.49 10.59 6.15
C LYS A 21 1.63 10.15 7.61
N GLU A 22 0.97 9.08 8.02
CA GLU A 22 1.11 8.53 9.38
C GLU A 22 2.55 8.09 9.68
N VAL A 23 3.24 7.47 8.71
CA VAL A 23 4.66 7.09 8.86
C VAL A 23 5.55 8.32 8.95
N ASN A 24 5.30 9.34 8.12
CA ASN A 24 6.07 10.58 8.15
C ASN A 24 5.91 11.36 9.47
N GLN A 25 4.78 11.18 10.17
CA GLN A 25 4.53 11.75 11.49
C GLN A 25 5.04 10.87 12.64
N LEU A 26 5.58 9.69 12.34
CA LEU A 26 6.05 8.77 13.36
C LEU A 26 7.37 9.27 13.98
N GLU A 27 7.31 9.72 15.22
CA GLU A 27 8.53 10.07 15.97
C GLU A 27 9.17 8.81 16.56
N ILE A 28 10.37 8.46 16.09
CA ILE A 28 11.21 7.42 16.68
C ILE A 28 12.00 8.04 17.81
N LYS A 29 11.50 7.89 19.04
CA LYS A 29 12.16 8.36 20.26
C LYS A 29 12.96 7.23 20.88
N SER A 30 14.08 7.57 21.50
CA SER A 30 14.76 6.68 22.44
C SER A 30 13.90 6.47 23.69
N PRO A 31 14.02 5.32 24.36
CA PRO A 31 13.43 5.14 25.69
C PRO A 31 14.05 6.14 26.68
N ASP A 32 13.34 6.40 27.77
CA ASP A 32 13.82 7.28 28.82
C ASP A 32 15.12 6.71 29.44
N PRO A 33 16.16 7.53 29.67
CA PRO A 33 17.39 7.07 30.31
C PRO A 33 17.16 6.36 31.65
N SER A 34 16.15 6.80 32.42
CA SER A 34 15.78 6.28 33.74
C SER A 34 15.07 4.92 33.71
N MET A 35 14.59 4.45 32.55
CA MET A 35 13.97 3.13 32.42
C MET A 35 14.95 2.01 32.74
N THR A 36 14.44 0.94 33.37
CA THR A 36 15.19 -0.30 33.57
C THR A 36 15.48 -1.00 32.24
N ILE A 37 16.30 -2.05 32.28
CA ILE A 37 16.60 -2.84 31.08
C ILE A 37 15.34 -3.53 30.55
N GLU A 38 14.54 -4.14 31.43
CA GLU A 38 13.30 -4.82 31.06
C GLU A 38 12.28 -3.86 30.44
N GLU A 39 12.12 -2.67 31.01
CA GLU A 39 11.24 -1.63 30.45
C GLU A 39 11.71 -1.16 29.07
N LYS A 40 13.03 -1.07 28.85
CA LYS A 40 13.62 -0.74 27.55
C LYS A 40 13.37 -1.84 26.53
N GLU A 41 13.47 -3.11 26.92
CA GLU A 41 13.16 -4.25 26.05
C GLU A 41 11.69 -4.21 25.61
N ASP A 42 10.76 -4.06 26.55
CA ASP A 42 9.33 -3.95 26.26
C ASP A 42 9.03 -2.75 25.35
N PHE A 43 9.67 -1.61 25.61
CA PHE A 43 9.57 -0.42 24.76
C PHE A 43 9.96 -0.73 23.30
N TYR A 44 11.09 -1.41 23.08
CA TYR A 44 11.53 -1.75 21.74
C TYR A 44 10.67 -2.83 21.07
N VAL A 45 10.17 -3.82 21.82
CA VAL A 45 9.26 -4.84 21.31
C VAL A 45 7.96 -4.22 20.81
N ILE A 46 7.35 -3.32 21.60
CA ILE A 46 6.13 -2.61 21.22
C ILE A 46 6.40 -1.75 19.99
N ARG A 47 7.52 -1.02 19.96
CA ARG A 47 7.89 -0.17 18.82
C ARG A 47 8.10 -0.98 17.54
N LYS A 48 8.80 -2.09 17.63
CA LYS A 48 9.00 -3.01 16.50
C LYS A 48 7.65 -3.47 15.93
N ARG A 49 6.73 -3.89 16.79
CA ARG A 49 5.38 -4.32 16.38
C ARG A 49 4.61 -3.21 15.64
N VAL A 50 4.68 -1.96 16.12
CA VAL A 50 4.03 -0.81 15.46
C VAL A 50 4.61 -0.56 14.07
N LEU A 51 5.94 -0.64 13.93
CA LEU A 51 6.62 -0.47 12.64
C LEU A 51 6.27 -1.60 11.66
N GLU A 52 6.26 -2.84 12.13
CA GLU A 52 5.88 -4.02 11.34
C GLU A 52 4.43 -3.94 10.85
N ASP A 53 3.49 -3.50 11.69
CA ASP A 53 2.08 -3.31 11.29
C ASP A 53 1.96 -2.25 10.19
N LYS A 54 2.62 -1.09 10.35
CA LYS A 54 2.61 -0.02 9.34
C LYS A 54 3.21 -0.49 8.02
N LEU A 55 4.34 -1.20 8.06
CA LEU A 55 4.96 -1.77 6.88
C LEU A 55 4.01 -2.74 6.16
N ARG A 56 3.39 -3.66 6.90
CA ARG A 56 2.43 -4.62 6.34
C ARG A 56 1.24 -3.94 5.67
N ARG A 57 0.68 -2.89 6.30
CA ARG A 57 -0.44 -2.12 5.75
C ARG A 57 -0.06 -1.37 4.47
N ILE A 58 1.15 -0.81 4.41
CA ILE A 58 1.68 -0.16 3.20
C ILE A 58 1.85 -1.20 2.08
N GLN A 59 2.48 -2.33 2.37
CA GLN A 59 2.66 -3.42 1.41
C GLN A 59 1.32 -3.89 0.82
N LEU A 60 0.29 -4.07 1.65
CA LEU A 60 -1.05 -4.42 1.19
C LEU A 60 -1.61 -3.40 0.18
N CYS A 61 -1.43 -2.11 0.44
CA CYS A 61 -1.89 -1.06 -0.48
C CYS A 61 -1.10 -1.06 -1.79
N VAL A 62 0.23 -1.25 -1.72
CA VAL A 62 1.10 -1.36 -2.89
C VAL A 62 0.68 -2.55 -3.76
N THR A 63 0.55 -3.75 -3.18
CA THR A 63 0.11 -4.94 -3.91
C THR A 63 -1.29 -4.79 -4.52
N THR A 64 -2.18 -4.08 -3.83
CA THR A 64 -3.51 -3.77 -4.38
C THR A 64 -3.40 -2.87 -5.61
N LEU A 65 -2.57 -1.82 -5.55
CA LEU A 65 -2.34 -0.91 -6.66
C LEU A 65 -1.65 -1.59 -7.85
N GLU A 66 -0.67 -2.46 -7.59
CA GLU A 66 -0.02 -3.30 -8.61
C GLU A 66 -1.06 -4.19 -9.33
N SER A 67 -1.91 -4.90 -8.57
CA SER A 67 -2.98 -5.72 -9.16
C SER A 67 -3.98 -4.90 -9.99
N ILE A 68 -4.32 -3.69 -9.55
CA ILE A 68 -5.19 -2.78 -10.31
C ILE A 68 -4.50 -2.34 -11.61
N ASN A 69 -3.21 -2.03 -11.56
CA ASN A 69 -2.41 -1.66 -12.73
C ASN A 69 -2.35 -2.80 -13.75
N ASP A 70 -2.11 -4.03 -13.29
CA ASP A 70 -2.07 -5.21 -14.16
C ASP A 70 -3.42 -5.44 -14.85
N LYS A 71 -4.53 -5.34 -14.11
CA LYS A 71 -5.89 -5.44 -14.69
C LYS A 71 -6.15 -4.37 -15.74
N TRP A 72 -5.72 -3.14 -15.47
CA TRP A 72 -5.85 -2.04 -16.42
C TRP A 72 -5.04 -2.30 -17.70
N PHE A 73 -3.80 -2.78 -17.54
CA PHE A 73 -2.93 -3.13 -18.66
C PHE A 73 -3.54 -4.24 -19.52
N THR A 74 -3.98 -5.35 -18.91
CA THR A 74 -4.67 -6.45 -19.62
C THR A 74 -5.92 -5.96 -20.34
N TYR A 75 -6.74 -5.14 -19.70
CA TYR A 75 -7.95 -4.59 -20.32
C TYR A 75 -7.63 -3.74 -21.55
N THR A 76 -6.59 -2.89 -21.46
CA THR A 76 -6.16 -2.04 -22.57
C THR A 76 -5.64 -2.86 -23.76
N GLN A 77 -4.88 -3.93 -23.48
CA GLN A 77 -4.43 -4.86 -24.51
C GLN A 77 -5.60 -5.57 -25.20
N GLN A 78 -6.59 -6.04 -24.44
CA GLN A 78 -7.78 -6.71 -24.99
C GLN A 78 -8.54 -5.79 -25.96
N ILE A 79 -8.75 -4.52 -25.59
CA ILE A 79 -9.38 -3.54 -26.49
C ILE A 79 -8.58 -3.38 -27.80
N ALA A 80 -7.26 -3.24 -27.70
CA ALA A 80 -6.40 -3.09 -28.87
C ALA A 80 -6.46 -4.33 -29.78
N THR A 81 -6.51 -5.54 -29.22
CA THR A 81 -6.65 -6.78 -29.99
C THR A 81 -8.01 -6.90 -30.65
N MET A 82 -9.09 -6.53 -29.96
CA MET A 82 -10.45 -6.57 -30.53
C MET A 82 -10.56 -5.62 -31.73
N LYS A 83 -10.08 -4.38 -31.61
CA LYS A 83 -10.10 -3.41 -32.71
C LYS A 83 -9.36 -3.90 -33.95
N LYS A 84 -8.17 -4.50 -33.79
CA LYS A 84 -7.44 -5.07 -34.93
C LYS A 84 -8.23 -6.15 -35.67
N ARG A 85 -8.94 -7.01 -34.95
CA ARG A 85 -9.78 -8.05 -35.58
C ARG A 85 -11.01 -7.49 -36.29
N GLU A 86 -11.55 -6.37 -35.81
CA GLU A 86 -12.66 -5.67 -36.48
C GLU A 86 -12.18 -4.95 -37.75
N GLU A 87 -10.94 -4.46 -37.80
CA GLU A 87 -10.35 -3.82 -38.99
C GLU A 87 -9.90 -4.82 -40.07
N GLU A 88 -9.66 -6.08 -39.70
CA GLU A 88 -9.29 -7.17 -40.61
C GLU A 88 -10.50 -7.91 -41.22
N GLN A 89 -11.74 -7.54 -40.83
CA GLN A 89 -13.01 -8.03 -41.40
C GLN A 89 -13.61 -7.04 -42.40
#